data_AF-L1I5T5-F1
#
_entry.id   AF-L1I5T5-F1
#
_cell.length_a   1.000
_cell.length_b   1.000
_cell.length_c   1.000
_cell.angle_alpha   90.00
_cell.angle_beta   90.00
_cell.angle_gamma   90.00
#
_symmetry.space_group_name_H-M   'P 1'
#
loop_
_entity.id
_entity.type
_entity.pdbx_description
1 polymer ?
#
loop_
_entity_poly.entity_id
_entity_poly.type
_entity_poly.pdbx_seq_one_letter_code
_entity_poly.pdbx_strand_id
1 'polypeptide(L)' 'NKVIDASAMGSMARFINHSCSPNCHTEKWTVGAETRIGIMASDNIPKGAEVTYNYQFESFGGMKHKCLCGAPNCSG' A
#
# COMPACT_ATOMS: atom_id res chain seq x y z
N ASN A 1 17.21 2.98 11.19
CA ASN A 1 15.86 3.14 10.58
C ASN A 1 16.05 3.33 9.08
N LYS A 2 15.47 2.50 8.20
CA LYS A 2 15.60 2.61 6.74
C LYS A 2 14.23 2.97 6.16
N VAL A 3 14.17 4.01 5.35
CA VAL A 3 12.94 4.48 4.66
C VAL A 3 13.12 4.25 3.17
N ILE A 4 12.06 3.79 2.50
CA ILE A 4 12.02 3.64 1.04
C ILE A 4 11.21 4.81 0.49
N ASP A 5 11.83 5.65 -0.34
CA ASP A 5 11.17 6.77 -1.01
C ASP A 5 11.08 6.50 -2.52
N ALA A 6 9.86 6.36 -3.03
CA ALA A 6 9.56 6.10 -4.43
C ALA A 6 9.14 7.36 -5.21
N SER A 7 9.35 8.56 -4.64
CA SER A 7 8.90 9.83 -5.23
C SER A 7 9.64 10.14 -6.53
N ALA A 8 10.98 10.04 -6.52
CA ALA A 8 11.81 10.30 -7.70
C ALA A 8 11.98 9.08 -8.62
N MET A 9 12.18 7.89 -8.05
CA MET A 9 12.38 6.65 -8.79
C MET A 9 11.74 5.47 -8.05
N GLY A 10 11.09 4.56 -8.77
CA GLY A 10 10.44 3.39 -8.17
C GLY A 10 9.90 2.43 -9.22
N SER A 11 9.21 1.39 -8.76
CA SER A 11 8.50 0.45 -9.64
C SER A 11 7.02 0.85 -9.80
N MET A 12 6.25 0.04 -10.53
CA MET A 12 4.79 0.19 -10.65
C MET A 12 4.07 0.20 -9.29
N ALA A 13 4.68 -0.38 -8.25
CA ALA A 13 4.11 -0.39 -6.91
C ALA A 13 3.83 1.00 -6.34
N ARG A 14 4.53 2.05 -6.81
CA ARG A 14 4.32 3.44 -6.36
C ARG A 14 2.93 4.00 -6.67
N PHE A 15 2.18 3.35 -7.56
CA PHE A 15 0.84 3.77 -7.97
C PHE A 15 -0.28 2.98 -7.30
N ILE A 16 0.03 1.97 -6.48
CA ILE A 16 -0.97 1.15 -5.81
C ILE A 16 -1.61 1.98 -4.70
N ASN A 17 -2.91 2.21 -4.78
CA ASN A 17 -3.65 3.08 -3.87
C ASN A 17 -3.98 2.42 -2.52
N HIS A 18 -4.43 3.27 -1.60
CA HIS A 18 -5.00 2.86 -0.33
C HIS A 18 -6.45 2.37 -0.48
N SER A 19 -6.79 1.29 0.24
CA SER A 19 -8.16 0.95 0.58
C SER A 19 -8.31 0.57 2.05
N CYS A 20 -9.43 0.93 2.67
CA CYS A 20 -9.82 0.48 4.02
C CYS A 20 -10.31 -0.98 4.03
N SER A 21 -10.63 -1.53 2.86
CA SER A 21 -10.88 -2.96 2.63
C SER A 21 -10.00 -3.42 1.44
N PRO A 22 -8.69 -3.58 1.67
CA PRO A 22 -7.74 -3.87 0.60
C PRO A 22 -7.78 -5.34 0.15
N ASN A 23 -7.29 -5.61 -1.05
CA ASN A 23 -7.08 -6.96 -1.58
C ASN A 23 -5.60 -7.41 -1.56
N CYS A 24 -4.70 -6.53 -1.16
CA CYS A 24 -3.29 -6.83 -0.93
C CYS A 24 -2.80 -6.37 0.45
N HIS A 25 -1.68 -6.93 0.89
CA HIS A 25 -0.95 -6.54 2.08
C HIS A 25 0.56 -6.43 1.79
N THR A 26 1.30 -5.78 2.68
CA THR A 26 2.75 -5.67 2.56
C THR A 26 3.45 -6.77 3.34
N GLU A 27 4.51 -7.31 2.76
CA GLU A 27 5.37 -8.29 3.42
C GLU A 27 6.83 -7.83 3.38
N LYS A 28 7.58 -8.12 4.44
CA LYS A 28 9.00 -7.83 4.53
C LYS A 28 9.81 -9.07 4.15
N TRP A 29 10.61 -8.96 3.10
CA TRP A 29 11.41 -10.05 2.57
C TRP A 29 12.89 -9.73 2.69
N THR A 30 13.70 -10.73 3.02
CA THR A 30 15.16 -10.63 2.93
C THR A 30 15.60 -11.28 1.63
N VAL A 31 16.16 -10.48 0.72
CA VAL A 31 16.68 -10.94 -0.57
C VAL A 31 18.20 -10.72 -0.57
N GLY A 32 18.94 -11.79 -0.33
CA GLY A 32 20.39 -11.70 -0.04
C GLY A 32 20.63 -10.98 1.28
N ALA A 33 21.45 -9.93 1.26
CA ALA A 33 21.73 -9.09 2.42
C ALA A 33 20.75 -7.90 2.59
N GLU A 34 19.82 -7.71 1.64
CA GLU A 34 18.95 -6.53 1.59
C GLU A 34 17.51 -6.86 1.98
N THR A 35 16.92 -6.00 2.81
CA THR A 35 15.47 -6.01 3.08
C THR A 35 14.72 -5.35 1.94
N ARG A 36 13.63 -5.97 1.49
CA ARG A 36 12.67 -5.45 0.51
C ARG A 36 11.25 -5.55 1.04
N ILE A 37 10.35 -4.75 0.47
CA ILE A 37 8.91 -4.82 0.73
C ILE A 37 8.22 -5.36 -0.53
N GLY A 38 7.49 -6.46 -0.36
CA GLY A 38 6.61 -7.01 -1.38
C GLY A 38 5.16 -6.60 -1.11
N ILE A 39 4.37 -6.45 -2.17
CA ILE A 39 2.91 -6.31 -2.08
C ILE A 39 2.31 -7.62 -2.57
N MET A 40 1.67 -8.35 -1.66
CA MET A 40 1.16 -9.70 -1.89
C MET A 40 -0.36 -9.68 -1.90
N ALA A 41 -0.97 -10.49 -2.77
CA ALA A 41 -2.41 -10.69 -2.78
C ALA A 41 -2.85 -11.39 -1.50
N SER A 42 -3.88 -10.85 -0.84
CA SER A 42 -4.50 -11.48 0.32
C SER A 42 -5.51 -12.55 -0.09
N ASP A 43 -6.10 -12.42 -1.28
CA ASP A 43 -7.10 -13.30 -1.86
C ASP A 43 -7.00 -13.30 -3.40
N ASN A 44 -7.83 -14.11 -4.06
CA ASN A 44 -7.94 -14.10 -5.53
C ASN A 44 -8.44 -12.73 -6.03
N ILE A 45 -7.66 -12.10 -6.92
CA ILE A 45 -7.99 -10.80 -7.52
C ILE A 45 -8.49 -10.99 -8.96
N PRO A 46 -9.76 -10.67 -9.27
CA PRO A 46 -10.28 -10.75 -10.63
C PRO A 46 -9.54 -9.83 -11.60
N LYS A 47 -9.44 -10.23 -12.87
CA LYS A 47 -8.85 -9.39 -13.91
C LYS A 47 -9.59 -8.06 -14.02
N GLY A 48 -8.83 -6.96 -14.00
CA GLY A 48 -9.36 -5.60 -14.11
C GLY A 48 -9.77 -4.97 -12.77
N ALA A 49 -9.75 -5.72 -11.66
CA ALA A 49 -9.88 -5.14 -10.34
C ALA A 49 -8.63 -4.33 -9.98
N GLU A 50 -8.83 -3.19 -9.32
CA GLU A 50 -7.72 -2.38 -8.80
C GLU A 50 -7.00 -3.12 -7.68
N VAL A 51 -5.67 -3.09 -7.70
CA VAL A 51 -4.82 -3.58 -6.61
C VAL A 51 -4.69 -2.49 -5.56
N THR A 52 -4.98 -2.78 -4.29
CA THR A 52 -4.93 -1.82 -3.18
C THR A 52 -4.37 -2.46 -1.91
N TYR A 53 -3.70 -1.67 -1.07
CA TYR A 53 -3.25 -2.11 0.27
C TYR A 53 -3.60 -1.10 1.36
N ASN A 54 -3.58 -1.52 2.62
CA ASN A 54 -3.75 -0.58 3.73
C ASN A 54 -2.42 0.15 3.98
N TYR A 55 -2.37 1.47 3.75
CA TYR A 55 -1.17 2.27 3.96
C TYR A 55 -0.77 2.39 5.42
N GLN A 56 -1.69 2.08 6.35
CA GLN A 56 -1.51 2.30 7.78
C GLN A 56 -1.02 3.72 8.07
N PHE A 57 -1.57 4.71 7.36
CA PHE A 57 -1.15 6.11 7.47
C PHE A 57 -1.18 6.56 8.94
N GLU A 58 -0.01 6.65 9.55
CA GLU A 58 0.17 7.51 10.71
C GLU A 58 0.18 8.94 10.18
N SER A 59 -0.76 9.77 10.64
CA SER A 59 -0.86 11.16 10.23
C SER A 59 0.34 11.97 10.74
N PHE A 60 1.45 11.94 10.00
CA PHE A 60 2.59 12.82 10.21
C PHE A 60 2.21 14.24 9.80
N GLY A 61 2.17 15.17 10.76
CA GLY A 61 1.97 16.60 10.49
C GLY A 61 0.53 17.10 10.45
N GLY A 62 -0.45 16.32 10.93
CA GLY A 62 -1.83 16.79 11.14
C GLY A 62 -2.69 16.96 9.87
N MET A 63 -2.12 16.80 8.68
CA MET A 63 -2.85 16.84 7.42
C MET A 63 -3.37 15.42 7.10
N LYS A 64 -4.64 15.16 7.40
CA LYS A 64 -5.31 13.92 6.97
C LYS A 64 -5.82 14.12 5.55
N HIS A 65 -5.30 13.33 4.62
CA HIS A 65 -5.90 13.21 3.29
C HIS A 65 -7.20 12.41 3.42
N LYS A 66 -8.27 12.91 2.78
CA LYS A 66 -9.56 12.21 2.73
C LYS A 66 -9.41 10.93 1.93
N CYS A 67 -9.74 9.79 2.53
CA CYS A 67 -9.83 8.50 1.86
C CYS A 67 -11.06 8.44 0.95
N LEU A 68 -10.83 8.14 -0.32
CA LEU A 68 -11.88 8.00 -1.34
C LEU A 68 -12.00 6.56 -1.87
N CYS A 69 -11.57 5.57 -1.08
CA CYS A 69 -11.51 4.17 -1.52
C CYS A 69 -12.88 3.51 -1.78
N GLY A 70 -13.98 4.11 -1.31
CA GLY A 70 -15.34 3.62 -1.54
C GLY A 70 -15.75 2.39 -0.72
N ALA A 71 -14.87 1.86 0.15
CA ALA A 71 -15.20 0.71 0.99
C ALA A 71 -16.32 1.05 2.01
N PRO A 72 -17.22 0.10 2.36
CA PRO A 72 -18.27 0.34 3.35
C PRO A 72 -17.74 0.74 4.74
N ASN A 73 -16.52 0.30 5.06
CA ASN A 73 -15.80 0.60 6.29
C ASN A 73 -14.76 1.72 6.11
N CYS A 74 -14.90 2.59 5.10
CA CYS A 74 -13.96 3.67 4.84
C CYS A 74 -13.82 4.58 6.06
N SER A 75 -12.58 4.84 6.49
CA SER A 75 -12.27 5.63 7.69
C SER A 75 -12.25 7.14 7.48
N GLY A 76 -12.53 7.63 6.26
CA GLY A 76 -12.64 9.06 5.96
C GLY A 76 -11.56 9.59 5.05
#